data_AF-A0A9E6S6Y3-F1
#
_entry.id   AF-A0A9E6S6Y3-F1
#
_cell.length_a   1.000
_cell.length_b   1.000
_cell.length_c   1.000
_cell.angle_alpha   90.00
_cell.angle_beta   90.00
_cell.angle_gamma   90.00
#
_symmetry.space_group_name_H-M   'P 1'
#
loop_
_entity.id
_entity.type
_entity.pdbx_description
1 polymer ?
#
loop_
_entity_poly.entity_id
_entity_poly.type
_entity_poly.pdbx_seq_one_letter_code
_entity_poly.pdbx_strand_id
1 'polypeptide(L)' 'MENDYISVEQLAKEVNLSPAVIQDICSGKQNDINFSKFLQIVQSCGFRLVLEKGDEHIPVVL' A
#
# COMPACT_ATOMS: atom_id res chain seq x y z
N MET A 1 15.28 1.02 14.76
CA MET A 1 14.57 1.37 13.52
C MET A 1 13.11 1.47 13.93
N GLU A 2 12.67 2.69 14.19
CA GLU A 2 11.33 3.02 14.67
C GLU A 2 10.41 2.93 13.45
N ASN A 3 9.84 1.75 13.22
CA ASN A 3 8.85 1.56 12.16
C ASN A 3 7.61 2.35 12.59
N ASP A 4 7.21 3.34 11.79
CA ASP A 4 5.91 4.01 11.91
C ASP A 4 4.81 2.94 11.83
N TYR A 5 4.35 2.47 12.99
CA TYR A 5 3.26 1.50 13.09
C TYR A 5 1.94 2.22 12.82
N ILE A 6 1.61 2.40 11.54
CA ILE A 6 0.26 2.78 11.13
C ILE A 6 -0.71 1.67 11.57
N SER A 7 -1.73 2.01 12.37
CA SER A 7 -2.73 1.02 12.79
C SER A 7 -3.61 0.58 11.62
N VAL A 8 -4.23 -0.60 11.72
CA VAL A 8 -5.18 -1.09 10.70
C VAL A 8 -6.30 -0.07 10.46
N GLU A 9 -6.77 0.63 11.50
CA GLU A 9 -7.80 1.66 11.33
C GLU A 9 -7.28 2.93 10.64
N GLN A 10 -6.04 3.33 10.90
CA GLN A 10 -5.43 4.48 10.23
C GLN A 10 -5.20 4.17 8.76
N LEU A 11 -4.62 3.02 8.43
CA LEU A 11 -4.39 2.60 7.06
C LEU A 11 -5.71 2.49 6.27
N ALA A 12 -6.73 1.89 6.89
CA ALA A 12 -8.07 1.78 6.29
C ALA A 12 -8.67 3.14 5.92
N LYS A 13 -8.48 4.16 6.77
CA LYS A 13 -8.93 5.54 6.50
C LYS A 13 -8.16 6.18 5.34
N GLU A 14 -6.84 6.04 5.32
CA GLU A 14 -6.00 6.66 4.29
C GLU A 14 -6.29 6.09 2.89
N VAL A 15 -6.49 4.77 2.81
CA VAL A 15 -6.72 4.07 1.53
C VAL A 15 -8.19 3.94 1.17
N ASN A 16 -9.09 4.52 1.98
CA ASN A 16 -10.54 4.45 1.85
C ASN A 16 -11.08 3.00 1.69
N LEU A 17 -10.56 2.08 2.50
CA LEU A 17 -11.00 0.68 2.60
C LEU A 17 -11.58 0.40 3.98
N SER A 18 -12.33 -0.68 4.14
CA SER A 18 -12.77 -1.10 5.46
C SER A 18 -11.60 -1.74 6.24
N PRO A 19 -11.56 -1.59 7.57
CA PRO A 19 -10.56 -2.24 8.42
C PRO A 19 -10.49 -3.77 8.21
N ALA A 20 -11.65 -4.41 7.98
CA ALA A 20 -11.73 -5.85 7.71
C ALA A 20 -11.00 -6.24 6.42
N VAL A 21 -11.10 -5.42 5.36
CA VAL A 21 -10.36 -5.66 4.11
C VAL A 21 -8.86 -5.52 4.34
N ILE A 22 -8.42 -4.47 5.03
CA ILE A 22 -7.00 -4.30 5.38
C ILE A 22 -6.49 -5.48 6.22
N GLN A 23 -7.29 -5.96 7.17
CA GLN A 23 -6.93 -7.10 8.00
C GLN A 23 -6.85 -8.41 7.21
N ASP A 24 -7.77 -8.66 6.27
CA ASP A 24 -7.72 -9.82 5.37
C ASP A 24 -6.50 -9.76 4.43
N ILE A 25 -6.08 -8.57 4.01
CA ILE A 25 -4.85 -8.33 3.24
C ILE A 25 -3.62 -8.64 4.10
N CYS A 26 -3.51 -8.03 5.29
CA CYS A 26 -2.37 -8.22 6.19
C CYS A 26 -2.24 -9.67 6.69
N SER A 27 -3.34 -10.41 6.79
CA SER A 27 -3.36 -11.82 7.19
C SER A 27 -3.12 -12.80 6.03
N GLY A 28 -3.00 -12.32 4.79
CA GLY A 28 -2.82 -13.17 3.60
C GLY A 28 -4.07 -13.97 3.21
N LYS A 29 -5.23 -13.63 3.76
CA LYS A 29 -6.52 -14.25 3.43
C LYS A 29 -7.08 -13.71 2.11
N GLN A 30 -6.76 -12.46 1.78
CA GLN A 30 -7.05 -11.86 0.48
C GLN A 30 -5.77 -11.77 -0.36
N ASN A 31 -5.64 -12.66 -1.35
CA ASN A 31 -4.51 -12.68 -2.30
C ASN A 31 -4.81 -11.93 -3.61
N ASP A 32 -6.09 -11.80 -3.97
CA ASP A 32 -6.55 -10.98 -5.09
C ASP A 32 -6.82 -9.54 -4.62
N ILE A 33 -5.76 -8.74 -4.58
CA ILE A 33 -5.84 -7.29 -4.46
C ILE A 33 -5.75 -6.69 -5.85
N ASN A 34 -6.74 -5.88 -6.19
CA ASN A 34 -6.67 -5.04 -7.39
C ASN A 34 -5.41 -4.15 -7.33
N PHE A 35 -4.71 -4.03 -8.45
CA PHE A 35 -3.47 -3.27 -8.55
C PHE A 35 -3.59 -1.82 -8.07
N SER A 36 -4.69 -1.12 -8.41
CA SER A 36 -4.97 0.25 -7.94
C SER A 36 -5.06 0.35 -6.41
N LYS A 37 -5.66 -0.62 -5.72
CA LYS A 37 -5.73 -0.67 -4.25
C LYS A 37 -4.37 -0.94 -3.63
N PHE A 38 -3.59 -1.85 -4.21
CA PHE A 38 -2.21 -2.07 -3.79
C PHE A 38 -1.39 -0.78 -3.87
N LEU A 39 -1.51 -0.06 -4.97
CA LEU A 39 -0.83 1.22 -5.19
C LEU A 39 -1.20 2.29 -4.15
N GLN A 40 -2.49 2.42 -3.83
CA GLN A 40 -2.96 3.33 -2.79
C GLN A 40 -2.41 2.97 -1.41
N ILE A 41 -2.35 1.67 -1.08
CA ILE A 41 -1.78 1.19 0.19
C ILE A 41 -0.31 1.54 0.29
N VAL A 42 0.51 1.24 -0.72
CA VAL A 42 1.95 1.52 -0.65
C VAL A 42 2.24 3.02 -0.57
N GLN A 43 1.49 3.87 -1.29
CA GLN A 43 1.62 5.33 -1.18
C GLN A 43 1.25 5.84 0.22
N SER A 44 0.15 5.33 0.80
CA SER A 44 -0.30 5.75 2.14
C SER A 44 0.70 5.36 3.22
N CYS A 45 1.36 4.20 3.05
CA CYS A 45 2.48 3.78 3.90
C CYS A 45 3.79 4.56 3.66
N GLY A 46 3.79 5.62 2.85
CA GLY A 46 4.97 6.47 2.59
C GLY A 46 5.97 5.89 1.59
N PHE A 47 5.63 4.81 0.88
CA PHE A 47 6.47 4.28 -0.18
C PHE A 47 6.33 5.10 -1.45
N ARG A 48 7.44 5.20 -2.20
CA ARG A 48 7.45 5.78 -3.54
C ARG A 48 7.43 4.66 -4.58
N LEU A 49 6.52 4.77 -5.53
CA LEU A 49 6.45 3.84 -6.67
C LEU A 49 7.39 4.32 -7.77
N VAL A 50 8.25 3.43 -8.27
CA VAL A 50 9.23 3.72 -9.32
C VAL A 50 9.21 2.58 -10.33
N LEU A 51 9.16 2.91 -11.61
CA LEU A 51 9.43 1.97 -12.70
C LEU A 51 10.93 1.97 -12.96
N GLU A 52 11.54 0.79 -12.85
CA GLU A 52 12.95 0.59 -13.16
C GLU A 52 13.10 -0.03 -14.55
N LYS A 53 13.95 0.55 -15.38
CA LYS A 53 14.30 0.02 -16.70
C LYS A 53 15.80 0.18 -16.94
N GLY A 54 16.55 -0.89 -16.72
CA GLY A 54 18.01 -0.79 -16.68
C GLY A 54 18.41 0.14 -15.54
N ASP A 55 19.23 1.16 -15.83
CA ASP A 55 19.65 2.15 -14.83
C ASP A 55 18.63 3.30 -14.64
N GLU A 56 17.57 3.36 -15.47
CA GLU A 56 16.57 4.42 -15.42
C GLU A 56 15.52 4.15 -14.33
N HIS A 57 15.26 5.17 -13.52
CA HIS A 57 14.24 5.17 -12.48
C HIS A 57 13.19 6.23 -12.79
N ILE A 58 11.98 5.81 -13.16
CA ILE A 58 10.88 6.70 -13.53
C ILE A 58 9.88 6.71 -12.37
N PRO A 59 9.75 7.82 -11.62
CA PRO A 59 8.75 7.91 -10.55
C PRO A 59 7.34 7.85 -11.14
N VAL A 60 6.49 7.02 -10.54
CA VAL A 60 5.06 6.96 -10.90
C VAL A 60 4.30 7.83 -9.92
N VAL A 61 3.67 8.88 -10.46
CA VAL A 61 2.76 9.74 -9.71
C VAL A 61 1.34 9.28 -10.05
N LEU A 62 0.62 8.81 -9.04
CA LEU A 62 -0.78 8.37 -9.14
C LEU A 62 -1.69 9.37 -8.45
#